data_AF-A0AAV3XXG8-F1
#
_entry.id   AF-A0AAV3XXG8-F1
#
_cell.length_a   1.000
_cell.length_b   1.000
_cell.length_c   1.000
_cell.angle_alpha   90.00
_cell.angle_beta   90.00
_cell.angle_gamma   90.00
#
_symmetry.space_group_name_H-M   'P 1'
#
loop_
_entity.id
_entity.type
_entity.pdbx_description
1 polymer ?
#
loop_
_entity_poly.entity_id
_entity_poly.type
_entity_poly.pdbx_seq_one_letter_code
_entity_poly.pdbx_strand_id
1 'polypeptide(L)'
;MQKCFTPERIWNIDETGVTTVQKPVKQIAMKGENALELGAVVAQERGTLVTVVESMQQEIIFRPFFSFPVSTYKITGESGG
;
A
#
# COMPACT_ATOMS: atom_id res chain seq x y z
N MET A 1 -22.49 -37.87 12.39
CA MET A 1 -22.62 -36.67 13.26
C MET A 1 -22.38 -35.45 12.39
N GLN A 2 -23.43 -34.71 12.05
CA GLN A 2 -23.31 -33.56 11.15
C GLN A 2 -22.75 -32.37 11.93
N LYS A 3 -21.57 -31.88 11.54
CA LYS A 3 -21.01 -30.65 12.10
C LYS A 3 -21.79 -29.48 11.52
N CYS A 4 -22.86 -29.08 12.22
CA CYS A 4 -23.55 -27.83 11.92
C CYS A 4 -22.67 -26.69 12.47
N PHE A 5 -21.98 -25.98 11.59
CA PHE A 5 -21.30 -24.75 11.95
C PHE A 5 -22.35 -23.65 12.01
N THR A 6 -22.51 -23.04 13.17
CA THR A 6 -23.31 -21.82 13.26
C THR A 6 -22.55 -20.69 12.56
N PRO A 7 -23.24 -19.69 11.99
CA PRO A 7 -22.57 -18.58 11.31
C PRO A 7 -21.56 -17.83 12.18
N GLU A 8 -21.75 -17.82 13.50
CA GLU A 8 -20.81 -17.21 14.46
C GLU A 8 -19.55 -18.07 14.69
N ARG A 9 -19.36 -19.13 13.90
CA ARG A 9 -18.17 -19.99 13.91
C ARG A 9 -17.48 -20.02 12.56
N ILE A 10 -17.95 -19.24 11.59
CA ILE A 10 -17.40 -19.14 10.25
C ILE A 10 -16.69 -17.80 10.14
N TRP A 11 -15.38 -17.83 9.88
CA TRP A 11 -14.57 -16.66 9.66
C TRP A 11 -14.22 -16.55 8.18
N ASN A 12 -14.47 -15.39 7.59
CA ASN A 12 -13.93 -15.00 6.30
C ASN A 12 -12.65 -14.19 6.51
N ILE A 13 -11.67 -14.37 5.64
CA ILE A 13 -10.43 -13.58 5.60
C ILE A 13 -10.16 -13.28 4.13
N ASP A 14 -9.91 -12.01 3.82
CA ASP A 14 -9.56 -11.61 2.46
C ASP A 14 -8.51 -10.50 2.46
N GLU A 15 -7.83 -10.37 1.33
CA GLU A 15 -6.79 -9.37 1.09
C GLU A 15 -7.26 -8.36 0.04
N THR A 16 -7.21 -7.07 0.38
CA THR A 16 -7.54 -5.99 -0.55
C THR A 16 -6.36 -5.05 -0.72
N GLY A 17 -5.98 -4.81 -1.97
CA GLY A 17 -5.00 -3.78 -2.31
C GLY A 17 -5.58 -2.39 -2.12
N VAL A 18 -4.95 -1.57 -1.28
CA VAL A 18 -5.30 -0.18 -1.03
C VAL A 18 -4.15 0.71 -1.50
N THR A 19 -4.49 1.77 -2.21
CA THR A 19 -3.52 2.79 -2.61
C THR A 19 -3.49 3.90 -1.57
N THR A 20 -2.33 4.19 -0.98
CA THR A 20 -2.14 5.35 -0.08
C THR A 20 -1.87 6.66 -0.85
N VAL A 21 -1.98 6.63 -2.18
CA VAL A 21 -1.75 7.79 -3.04
C VAL A 21 -2.72 8.90 -2.70
N GLN A 22 -2.26 9.89 -1.94
CA GLN A 22 -2.98 11.14 -1.78
C GLN A 22 -2.90 11.92 -3.09
N LYS A 23 -3.95 12.69 -3.44
CA LYS A 23 -3.85 13.68 -4.52
C LYS A 23 -2.77 14.68 -4.10
N PRO A 24 -1.64 14.77 -4.80
CA PRO A 24 -0.59 15.68 -4.38
C PRO A 24 -1.09 17.11 -4.55
N VAL A 25 -0.91 17.90 -3.50
CA VAL A 25 -1.10 19.36 -3.54
C VAL A 25 -0.10 19.95 -4.55
N LYS A 26 -0.40 21.11 -5.13
CA LYS A 26 0.46 21.78 -6.12
C LYS A 26 1.90 21.87 -5.59
N GLN A 27 2.82 21.14 -6.21
CA GLN A 27 4.23 21.19 -5.86
C GLN A 27 4.90 22.32 -6.63
N ILE A 28 5.68 23.14 -5.93
CA ILE A 28 6.37 24.31 -6.47
C ILE A 28 7.86 24.07 -6.26
N ALA A 29 8.63 24.05 -7.35
CA ALA A 29 10.09 23.99 -7.30
C ALA A 29 10.67 25.38 -7.09
N MET A 30 11.78 25.47 -6.37
CA MET A 30 12.63 26.66 -6.44
C MET A 30 13.34 26.70 -7.80
N LYS A 31 13.61 27.91 -8.32
CA LYS A 31 14.29 28.09 -9.60
C LYS A 31 15.71 27.51 -9.51
N GLY A 32 15.95 26.40 -10.21
CA GLY A 32 17.23 25.67 -10.19
C GLY A 32 17.14 24.26 -9.59
N GLU A 33 16.03 23.91 -8.94
CA GLU A 33 15.73 22.53 -8.55
C GLU A 33 15.25 21.72 -9.75
N ASN A 34 15.71 20.47 -9.87
CA ASN A 34 15.35 19.61 -10.97
C ASN A 34 13.87 19.19 -10.84
N ALA A 35 13.03 19.58 -11.80
CA ALA A 35 11.62 19.16 -11.84
C ALA A 35 11.44 17.62 -11.83
N LEU A 36 12.48 16.89 -12.27
CA LEU A 36 12.54 15.43 -12.23
C LEU A 36 12.61 14.88 -10.80
N GLU A 37 13.34 15.54 -9.88
CA GLU A 37 13.48 15.12 -8.48
C GLU A 37 12.15 15.24 -7.74
N LEU A 38 11.43 16.35 -7.97
CA LEU A 38 10.07 16.55 -7.41
C LEU A 38 9.07 15.53 -7.98
N GLY A 39 9.17 15.23 -9.28
CA GLY A 39 8.38 14.19 -9.92
C GLY A 39 8.69 12.79 -9.37
N ALA A 40 9.95 12.51 -9.06
CA ALA A 40 10.40 11.21 -8.54
C ALA A 40 9.92 10.95 -7.11
N VAL A 41 9.95 11.94 -6.21
CA VAL A 41 9.40 11.81 -4.84
C VAL A 41 7.90 11.49 -4.90
N VAL A 42 7.17 12.25 -5.71
CA VAL A 42 5.73 12.07 -5.91
C VAL A 42 5.40 10.76 -6.64
N ALA A 43 6.29 10.26 -7.50
CA ALA A 43 6.16 8.97 -8.16
C ALA A 43 6.48 7.80 -7.20
N GLN A 44 7.43 7.96 -6.28
CA GLN A 44 7.75 6.96 -5.27
C GLN A 44 6.57 6.75 -4.30
N GLU A 45 5.84 7.81 -3.96
CA GLU A 45 4.56 7.70 -3.24
C GLU A 45 3.44 7.09 -4.10
N ARG A 46 3.48 7.29 -5.43
CA ARG A 46 2.53 6.73 -6.41
C ARG A 46 2.92 5.34 -6.86
N GLY A 47 2.40 4.32 -6.19
CA GLY A 47 2.51 2.94 -6.63
C GLY A 47 2.87 1.95 -5.54
N THR A 48 3.02 2.43 -4.30
CA THR A 48 3.06 1.57 -3.12
C THR A 48 1.67 0.98 -2.90
N LEU A 49 1.41 -0.17 -3.51
CA LEU A 49 0.24 -0.99 -3.19
C LEU A 49 0.40 -1.44 -1.74
N VAL A 50 -0.41 -0.88 -0.85
CA VAL A 50 -0.50 -1.33 0.54
C VAL A 50 -1.55 -2.41 0.59
N THR A 51 -1.22 -3.58 1.11
CA THR A 51 -2.20 -4.66 1.24
C THR A 51 -2.87 -4.54 2.61
N VAL A 52 -4.20 -4.53 2.61
CA VAL A 52 -5.01 -4.67 3.82
C VAL A 52 -5.49 -6.11 3.90
N VAL A 53 -5.29 -6.74 5.06
CA VAL A 53 -5.87 -8.05 5.37
C VAL A 53 -6.91 -7.85 6.47
N GLU A 54 -8.11 -8.36 6.24
CA GLU A 54 -9.24 -8.19 7.15
C GLU A 54 -9.95 -9.53 7.38
N SER A 55 -10.37 -9.78 8.61
CA SER A 55 -11.17 -10.95 8.97
C SER A 55 -12.53 -10.55 9.52
N MET A 56 -13.55 -11.27 9.08
CA MET A 56 -14.95 -11.00 9.44
C MET A 56 -15.69 -12.28 9.79
N GLN A 57 -16.61 -12.14 10.74
CA GLN A 57 -17.66 -13.09 11.08
C GLN A 57 -19.01 -12.33 11.02
N GLN A 58 -20.14 -13.04 11.11
CA GLN A 58 -21.50 -12.49 10.94
C GLN A 58 -21.73 -11.06 11.49
N GLU A 59 -21.23 -10.72 12.68
CA GLU A 59 -21.39 -9.37 13.26
C GLU A 59 -20.08 -8.74 13.78
N ILE A 60 -18.94 -9.40 13.56
CA ILE A 60 -17.65 -8.94 14.11
C ILE A 60 -16.65 -8.75 12.98
N ILE A 61 -16.12 -7.55 12.92
CA ILE A 61 -14.96 -7.20 12.10
C ILE A 61 -13.74 -7.16 13.02
N PHE A 62 -12.72 -7.94 12.71
CA PHE A 62 -11.43 -7.83 13.37
C PHE A 62 -10.61 -6.71 12.74
N ARG A 63 -9.73 -6.09 13.53
CA ARG A 63 -8.97 -4.91 13.11
C ARG A 63 -8.14 -5.20 11.83
N PRO A 64 -8.19 -4.32 10.82
CA PRO A 64 -7.42 -4.51 9.60
C PRO A 64 -5.92 -4.45 9.87
N PHE A 65 -5.18 -5.36 9.25
CA PHE A 65 -3.72 -5.37 9.24
C PHE A 65 -3.21 -4.74 7.96
N PHE A 66 -2.26 -3.81 8.07
CA PHE A 66 -1.62 -3.17 6.93
C PHE A 66 -0.23 -3.77 6.70
N SER A 67 -0.01 -4.33 5.52
CA SER A 67 1.29 -4.77 5.05
C SER A 67 1.85 -3.77 4.07
N PHE A 68 3.02 -3.22 4.39
CA PHE A 68 3.72 -2.25 3.54
C PHE A 68 4.82 -2.95 2.76
N PRO A 69 4.89 -2.77 1.43
CA PRO A 69 5.96 -3.35 0.63
C PRO A 69 7.31 -2.71 0.99
N VAL A 70 8.33 -3.53 1.17
CA VAL A 70 9.71 -3.07 1.38
C VAL A 70 10.37 -2.88 0.02
N SER A 71 10.75 -1.65 -0.33
CA SER A 71 11.52 -1.37 -1.55
C SER A 71 13.02 -1.36 -1.26
N THR A 72 13.77 -2.31 -1.82
CA THR A 72 15.24 -2.24 -1.83
C THR A 72 15.67 -1.30 -2.94
N TYR A 73 16.29 -0.16 -2.60
CA TYR A 73 16.89 0.71 -3.60
C TYR A 73 18.09 0.02 -4.23
N LYS A 74 18.13 -0.05 -5.56
CA LYS A 74 19.35 -0.41 -6.29
C LYS A 74 19.97 0.89 -6.76
N ILE A 75 21.17 1.21 -6.27
CA ILE A 75 21.99 2.25 -6.88
C ILE A 75 22.39 1.72 -8.24
N THR A 76 21.81 2.27 -9.30
CA THR A 76 22.38 2.09 -10.64
C THR A 76 23.56 3.05 -10.72
N GLY A 77 24.77 2.55 -10.47
CA GLY A 77 25.98 3.32 -10.69
C GLY A 77 26.13 3.62 -12.18
N GLU A 78 26.22 4.90 -12.51
CA GLU A 78 26.66 5.34 -13.84
C GLU A 78 28.09 4.83 -14.08
N SER A 79 28.25 3.87 -14.99
CA SER A 79 29.54 3.59 -15.60
C SER A 79 29.75 4.64 -16.69
N GLY A 80 30.50 5.70 -16.34
CA GLY A 80 30.97 6.72 -17.27
C GLY A 80 31.74 6.11 -18.45
N GLY A 81 31.50 6.68 -19.63
CA GLY A 81 32.35 6.50 -20.82
C GLY A 81 33.57 7.40 -20.81
#